data_AF-A0A4R2T0Y4-F1
#
_entry.id   AF-A0A4R2T0Y4-F1
#
_cell.length_a   1.000
_cell.length_b   1.000
_cell.length_c   1.000
_cell.angle_alpha   90.00
_cell.angle_beta   90.00
_cell.angle_gamma   90.00
#
_symmetry.space_group_name_H-M   'P 1'
#
loop_
_entity.id
_entity.type
_entity.pdbx_description
1 polymer ?
#
loop_
_entity_poly.entity_id
_entity_poly.type
_entity_poly.pdbx_seq_one_letter_code
_entity_poly.pdbx_strand_id
1 'polypeptide(L)'
;MYKISEEAKKGMHATPEQLGEKLTGLPEDITRCSRDCPFNVSIRLKKSTLTPLALSAFNIEAWETWWNDDNDKAPYQPIEGEKGEEKIKIEITVQQRSVERLYVEMLTISADTPKSGKVLKRWQLSKSGDRHLSEGSGAVDIGIYEWEWDGYIDDKLDTKLLKDETTYIRAVGTIGKAFRDDAVQILAQPFKECAEPVDWVDVVVDRKAHKVDVEWRVKFDDGHISDKPRSSDIPSYRQLIDWAIDGIKYHWNRSENILINNIDYKVIINPKEAETKSAPSLTLQVETWYLFSPSRSVNASCVCGIIGGIAGNIGNGNAGFLGLDATKVWYLQKYFQQLYISSPARAESAARDNFKMTAAHEAGHPVLASYAYQSTGLNNYSWVHKGSSKGIGSFYSLPDDGEKGYEEEPLIEADLMKYYNQNKYSVAIPYKMYSASEHDIKSLVWLSRLTFGE
;
A
#
# COMPACT_ATOMS: atom_id res chain seq x y z
N MET A 1 -2.72 21.24 -6.70
CA MET A 1 -4.05 21.52 -6.12
C MET A 1 -5.09 21.08 -7.14
N TYR A 2 -5.45 19.79 -7.16
CA TYR A 2 -6.45 19.30 -8.11
C TYR A 2 -7.84 19.67 -7.61
N LYS A 3 -8.55 20.49 -8.39
CA LYS A 3 -9.97 20.72 -8.19
C LYS A 3 -10.68 19.41 -8.48
N ILE A 4 -11.18 18.76 -7.42
CA ILE A 4 -12.26 17.77 -7.53
C ILE A 4 -13.31 18.38 -8.45
N SER A 5 -13.70 17.67 -9.52
CA SER A 5 -14.74 18.19 -10.41
C SER A 5 -15.99 18.48 -9.58
N GLU A 6 -16.66 19.60 -9.87
CA GLU A 6 -17.88 19.95 -9.15
C GLU A 6 -18.97 18.86 -9.33
N GLU A 7 -18.90 18.04 -10.40
CA GLU A 7 -19.73 16.84 -10.54
C GLU A 7 -19.42 15.73 -9.53
N ALA A 8 -18.14 15.52 -9.15
CA ALA A 8 -17.73 14.52 -8.17
C ALA A 8 -18.09 14.96 -6.75
N LYS A 9 -17.91 16.24 -6.40
CA LYS A 9 -18.39 16.80 -5.12
C LYS A 9 -19.91 16.70 -4.97
N LYS A 10 -20.67 16.93 -6.05
CA LYS A 10 -22.13 16.76 -6.04
C LYS A 10 -22.57 15.31 -5.85
N GLY A 11 -21.77 14.32 -6.24
CA GLY A 11 -22.08 12.89 -5.99
C GLY A 11 -21.90 12.46 -4.53
N MET A 12 -20.95 13.09 -3.82
CA MET A 12 -20.60 12.79 -2.43
C MET A 12 -21.66 13.25 -1.40
N HIS A 13 -22.54 14.17 -1.78
CA HIS A 13 -23.61 14.71 -0.92
C HIS A 13 -24.99 14.67 -1.58
N ALA A 14 -25.15 13.86 -2.64
CA ALA A 14 -26.41 13.76 -3.35
C ALA A 14 -27.47 13.11 -2.45
N THR A 15 -28.60 13.79 -2.24
CA THR A 15 -29.80 13.15 -1.66
C THR A 15 -30.28 12.03 -2.59
N PRO A 16 -31.10 11.07 -2.10
CA PRO A 16 -31.67 10.02 -2.95
C PRO A 16 -32.35 10.56 -4.23
N GLU A 17 -32.98 11.74 -4.19
CA GLU A 17 -33.51 12.42 -5.38
C GLU A 17 -32.43 12.90 -6.35
N GLN A 18 -31.29 13.40 -5.85
CA GLN A 18 -30.17 13.89 -6.68
C GLN A 18 -29.34 12.74 -7.29
N LEU A 19 -29.28 11.59 -6.60
CA LEU A 19 -28.80 10.34 -7.20
C LEU A 19 -29.80 9.88 -8.27
N GLY A 20 -31.10 9.93 -8.00
CA GLY A 20 -32.18 9.66 -8.97
C GLY A 20 -32.05 10.45 -10.28
N GLU A 21 -31.69 11.74 -10.21
CA GLU A 21 -31.44 12.58 -11.39
C GLU A 21 -30.15 12.21 -12.17
N LYS A 22 -29.12 11.67 -11.52
CA LYS A 22 -27.93 11.12 -12.21
C LYS A 22 -28.16 9.70 -12.75
N LEU A 23 -29.15 9.00 -12.22
CA LEU A 23 -29.60 7.69 -12.68
C LEU A 23 -30.66 7.80 -13.80
N THR A 24 -31.15 9.01 -14.10
CA THR A 24 -32.06 9.25 -15.24
C THR A 24 -31.37 8.89 -16.56
N GLY A 25 -31.96 7.94 -17.29
CA GLY A 25 -31.38 7.43 -18.53
C GLY A 25 -30.51 6.19 -18.37
N LEU A 26 -30.42 5.60 -17.18
CA LEU A 26 -30.12 4.17 -17.04
C LEU A 26 -31.29 3.32 -17.58
N PRO A 27 -31.10 2.05 -17.96
CA PRO A 27 -32.16 1.17 -18.41
C PRO A 27 -33.09 0.97 -17.23
N GLU A 28 -34.38 0.77 -17.52
CA GLU A 28 -35.41 0.45 -16.53
C GLU A 28 -35.04 -0.80 -15.69
N ASP A 29 -34.12 -1.62 -16.20
CA ASP A 29 -33.54 -2.84 -15.61
C ASP A 29 -32.60 -2.57 -14.42
N ILE A 30 -32.08 -1.34 -14.31
CA ILE A 30 -31.21 -0.89 -13.23
C ILE A 30 -32.10 -0.20 -12.20
N THR A 31 -32.89 0.82 -12.56
CA THR A 31 -33.70 1.60 -11.60
C THR A 31 -35.16 1.17 -11.50
N ARG A 32 -35.46 -0.12 -11.38
CA ARG A 32 -36.84 -0.62 -11.44
C ARG A 32 -37.65 -0.28 -10.17
N CYS A 33 -37.96 0.99 -9.95
CA CYS A 33 -39.14 1.40 -9.21
C CYS A 33 -40.24 1.68 -10.23
N SER A 34 -41.29 0.86 -10.24
CA SER A 34 -42.55 1.29 -10.87
C SER A 34 -42.97 2.61 -10.21
N ARG A 35 -43.65 3.50 -10.95
CA ARG A 35 -44.03 4.86 -10.50
C ARG A 35 -44.74 4.90 -9.14
N ASP A 36 -45.23 3.76 -8.64
CA ASP A 36 -45.72 3.54 -7.28
C ASP A 36 -44.83 2.48 -6.61
N CYS A 37 -43.69 2.86 -6.02
CA CYS A 37 -42.80 1.88 -5.39
C CYS A 37 -43.41 1.41 -4.04
N PRO A 38 -43.84 0.13 -3.90
CA PRO A 38 -44.59 -0.32 -2.73
C PRO A 38 -43.72 -0.53 -1.48
N PHE A 39 -42.39 -0.46 -1.62
CA PHE A 39 -41.40 -0.55 -0.55
C PHE A 39 -40.07 0.10 -0.96
N ASN A 40 -39.21 0.36 0.03
CA ASN A 40 -37.86 0.93 -0.15
C ASN A 40 -36.84 0.12 0.64
N VAL A 41 -35.69 -0.15 0.02
CA VAL A 41 -34.50 -0.69 0.67
C VAL A 41 -33.34 0.27 0.45
N SER A 42 -32.67 0.69 1.52
CA SER A 42 -31.47 1.52 1.44
C SER A 42 -30.26 0.82 2.05
N ILE A 43 -29.07 1.20 1.58
CA ILE A 43 -27.78 0.72 2.06
C ILE A 43 -26.88 1.90 2.42
N ARG A 44 -26.11 1.76 3.48
CA ARG A 44 -25.09 2.72 3.91
C ARG A 44 -23.85 1.99 4.42
N LEU A 45 -22.68 2.32 3.88
CA LEU A 45 -21.41 1.89 4.46
C LEU A 45 -21.21 2.57 5.81
N LYS A 46 -20.91 1.77 6.83
CA LYS A 46 -20.60 2.23 8.18
C LYS A 46 -19.09 2.31 8.35
N LYS A 47 -18.65 3.17 9.28
CA LYS A 47 -17.24 3.27 9.66
C LYS A 47 -16.68 1.89 10.00
N SER A 48 -15.75 1.41 9.17
CA SER A 48 -15.15 0.09 9.29
C SER A 48 -13.85 0.02 8.51
N THR A 49 -12.99 -0.95 8.83
CA THR A 49 -11.75 -1.17 8.10
C THR A 49 -11.59 -2.60 7.62
N LEU A 50 -10.92 -2.76 6.48
CA LEU A 50 -10.57 -4.05 5.91
C LEU A 50 -9.05 -4.12 5.72
N THR A 51 -8.40 -4.95 6.52
CA THR A 51 -6.98 -5.25 6.42
C THR A 51 -6.81 -6.64 5.82
N PRO A 52 -6.14 -6.78 4.66
CA PRO A 52 -5.89 -8.09 4.05
C PRO A 52 -5.23 -9.05 5.03
N LEU A 53 -5.75 -10.28 5.09
CA LEU A 53 -5.25 -11.37 5.92
C LEU A 53 -5.26 -11.08 7.44
N ALA A 54 -6.02 -10.07 7.88
CA ALA A 54 -6.03 -9.56 9.25
C ALA A 54 -4.62 -9.22 9.78
N LEU A 55 -3.72 -8.77 8.90
CA LEU A 55 -2.37 -8.40 9.29
C LEU A 55 -2.38 -7.36 10.42
N SER A 56 -1.48 -7.53 11.37
CA SER A 56 -1.34 -6.64 12.51
C SER A 56 -0.74 -5.30 12.09
N ALA A 57 -1.14 -4.22 12.76
CA ALA A 57 -0.56 -2.89 12.58
C ALA A 57 0.85 -2.81 13.22
N PHE A 58 1.57 -1.73 12.93
CA PHE A 58 2.84 -1.44 13.58
C PHE A 58 2.64 -1.21 15.09
N ASN A 59 3.46 -1.87 15.92
CA ASN A 59 3.42 -1.70 17.36
C ASN A 59 4.35 -0.56 17.80
N ILE A 60 3.81 0.67 17.83
CA ILE A 60 4.57 1.85 18.24
C ILE A 60 5.05 1.76 19.69
N GLU A 61 4.24 1.22 20.59
CA GLU A 61 4.59 1.09 22.01
C GLU A 61 5.78 0.15 22.21
N ALA A 62 5.79 -1.00 21.51
CA ALA A 62 6.93 -1.92 21.53
C ALA A 62 8.19 -1.30 20.95
N TRP A 63 8.07 -0.57 19.84
CA TRP A 63 9.18 0.16 19.23
C TRP A 63 9.77 1.21 20.18
N GLU A 64 8.93 2.04 20.78
CA GLU A 64 9.37 3.10 21.70
C GLU A 64 9.92 2.52 23.00
N THR A 65 9.33 1.44 23.51
CA THR A 65 9.84 0.72 24.69
C THR A 65 11.24 0.19 24.42
N TRP A 66 11.43 -0.50 23.29
CA TRP A 66 12.77 -0.95 22.91
C TRP A 66 13.70 0.25 22.75
N TRP A 67 13.34 1.25 21.95
CA TRP A 67 14.21 2.38 21.64
C TRP A 67 14.71 3.12 22.89
N ASN A 68 13.84 3.34 23.88
CA ASN A 68 14.14 4.11 25.07
C ASN A 68 14.75 3.28 26.22
N ASP A 69 14.82 1.95 26.12
CA ASP A 69 15.51 1.13 27.10
C ASP A 69 17.02 1.09 26.79
N ASP A 70 17.79 1.91 27.51
CA ASP A 70 19.25 1.95 27.38
C ASP A 70 19.93 0.65 27.83
N ASN A 71 19.27 -0.20 28.62
CA ASN A 71 19.84 -1.48 29.06
C ASN A 71 19.68 -2.58 28.00
N ASP A 72 18.64 -2.49 27.17
CA ASP A 72 18.46 -3.40 26.05
C ASP A 72 19.41 -3.05 24.91
N LYS A 73 20.43 -3.89 24.71
CA LYS A 73 21.40 -3.74 23.61
C LYS A 73 21.07 -4.60 22.39
N ALA A 74 20.09 -5.50 22.49
CA ALA A 74 19.79 -6.45 21.42
C ALA A 74 19.24 -5.74 20.17
N PRO A 75 19.44 -6.30 18.96
CA PRO A 75 18.71 -5.89 17.76
C PRO A 75 17.21 -5.91 17.98
N TYR A 76 16.50 -4.87 17.53
CA TYR A 76 15.05 -4.84 17.60
C TYR A 76 14.46 -6.01 16.81
N GLN A 77 13.56 -6.74 17.47
CA GLN A 77 12.72 -7.77 16.85
C GLN A 77 11.29 -7.21 16.79
N PRO A 78 10.70 -7.06 15.59
CA PRO A 78 9.35 -6.53 15.46
C PRO A 78 8.33 -7.35 16.24
N ILE A 79 7.53 -6.65 17.05
CA ILE A 79 6.40 -7.21 17.77
C ILE A 79 5.14 -6.78 17.05
N GLU A 80 4.23 -7.74 16.78
CA GLU A 80 2.95 -7.42 16.15
C GLU A 80 2.12 -6.46 17.02
N GLY A 81 1.46 -5.48 16.38
CA GLY A 81 0.56 -4.55 17.03
C GLY A 81 -0.87 -5.07 17.08
N GLU A 82 -1.83 -4.15 17.05
CA GLU A 82 -3.25 -4.49 17.00
C GLU A 82 -3.57 -5.26 15.70
N LYS A 83 -4.28 -6.38 15.84
CA LYS A 83 -4.71 -7.19 14.70
C LYS A 83 -5.69 -6.41 13.82
N GLY A 84 -5.45 -6.39 12.51
CA GLY A 84 -6.32 -5.70 11.57
C GLY A 84 -7.75 -6.27 11.54
N GLU A 85 -8.75 -5.39 11.39
CA GLU A 85 -10.13 -5.81 11.14
C GLU A 85 -10.28 -6.38 9.72
N GLU A 86 -11.07 -7.45 9.56
CA GLU A 86 -11.40 -8.04 8.26
C GLU A 86 -12.90 -7.88 7.92
N LYS A 87 -13.51 -6.72 8.24
CA LYS A 87 -14.97 -6.58 8.12
C LYS A 87 -15.37 -5.21 7.61
N ILE A 88 -16.10 -5.21 6.49
CA ILE A 88 -16.86 -4.09 5.97
C ILE A 88 -18.24 -4.13 6.63
N LYS A 89 -18.60 -3.06 7.33
CA LYS A 89 -19.89 -2.93 8.00
C LYS A 89 -20.89 -2.19 7.11
N ILE A 90 -22.03 -2.81 6.88
CA ILE A 90 -23.04 -2.34 5.95
C ILE A 90 -24.38 -2.25 6.71
N GLU A 91 -24.94 -1.05 6.78
CA GLU A 91 -26.28 -0.83 7.30
C GLU A 91 -27.29 -0.97 6.16
N ILE A 92 -28.31 -1.78 6.36
CA ILE A 92 -29.39 -2.03 5.40
C ILE A 92 -30.71 -1.68 6.08
N THR A 93 -31.47 -0.77 5.48
CA THR A 93 -32.79 -0.39 5.98
C THR A 93 -33.87 -0.92 5.06
N VAL A 94 -34.80 -1.71 5.59
CA VAL A 94 -36.01 -2.15 4.90
C VAL A 94 -37.17 -1.29 5.42
N GLN A 95 -37.84 -0.57 4.52
CA GLN A 95 -38.90 0.38 4.85
C GLN A 95 -40.25 -0.03 4.27
N GLN A 96 -41.33 0.52 4.84
CA GLN A 96 -42.72 0.42 4.37
C GLN A 96 -43.35 -0.99 4.48
N ARG A 97 -42.66 -2.06 4.10
CA ARG A 97 -43.13 -3.46 4.25
C ARG A 97 -41.97 -4.47 4.22
N SER A 98 -42.22 -5.65 4.79
CA SER A 98 -41.30 -6.78 4.72
C SER A 98 -41.05 -7.22 3.27
N VAL A 99 -39.84 -7.67 2.99
CA VAL A 99 -39.42 -8.25 1.70
C VAL A 99 -39.33 -9.77 1.83
N GLU A 100 -39.72 -10.52 0.80
CA GLU A 100 -39.66 -12.00 0.82
C GLU A 100 -38.23 -12.52 0.63
N ARG A 101 -37.43 -11.79 -0.14
CA ARG A 101 -35.98 -12.03 -0.28
C ARG A 101 -35.26 -10.70 -0.35
N LEU A 102 -34.16 -10.61 0.38
CA LEU A 102 -33.22 -9.50 0.34
C LEU A 102 -31.92 -9.98 -0.29
N TYR A 103 -31.39 -9.22 -1.23
CA TYR A 103 -30.08 -9.45 -1.81
C TYR A 103 -29.19 -8.22 -1.61
N VAL A 104 -27.90 -8.47 -1.50
CA VAL A 104 -26.87 -7.45 -1.72
C VAL A 104 -26.07 -7.87 -2.93
N GLU A 105 -25.73 -6.92 -3.78
CA GLU A 105 -24.96 -7.16 -5.00
C GLU A 105 -23.79 -6.21 -5.09
N MET A 106 -22.65 -6.75 -5.51
CA MET A 106 -21.51 -5.97 -5.95
C MET A 106 -21.48 -5.97 -7.47
N LEU A 107 -21.28 -4.80 -8.06
CA LEU A 107 -21.32 -4.62 -9.50
C LEU A 107 -20.38 -3.52 -9.96
N THR A 108 -19.98 -3.58 -11.23
CA THR A 108 -19.25 -2.49 -11.89
C THR A 108 -20.15 -1.79 -12.90
N ILE A 109 -20.09 -0.46 -12.95
CA ILE A 109 -20.85 0.37 -13.90
C ILE A 109 -19.87 1.09 -14.83
N SER A 110 -19.92 0.80 -16.13
CA SER A 110 -19.09 1.49 -17.12
C SER A 110 -19.45 2.98 -17.19
N ALA A 111 -18.43 3.84 -17.22
CA ALA A 111 -18.60 5.28 -17.39
C ALA A 111 -19.23 5.64 -18.76
N ASP A 112 -18.92 4.87 -19.80
CA ASP A 112 -19.36 5.12 -21.19
C ASP A 112 -20.70 4.46 -21.55
N THR A 113 -21.06 3.42 -20.81
CA THR A 113 -22.37 2.77 -20.89
C THR A 113 -22.92 2.57 -19.47
N PRO A 114 -23.43 3.64 -18.85
CA PRO A 114 -24.08 3.55 -17.53
C PRO A 114 -25.18 2.46 -17.55
N LYS A 115 -25.74 2.22 -18.74
CA LYS A 115 -26.76 1.22 -19.06
C LYS A 115 -26.40 -0.26 -18.92
N SER A 116 -25.16 -0.62 -18.63
CA SER A 116 -24.75 -2.02 -18.54
C SER A 116 -23.86 -2.24 -17.32
N GLY A 117 -24.48 -2.38 -16.15
CA GLY A 117 -23.77 -2.82 -14.95
C GLY A 117 -23.49 -4.32 -15.01
N LYS A 118 -22.25 -4.75 -14.76
CA LYS A 118 -21.91 -6.17 -14.61
C LYS A 118 -21.99 -6.54 -13.13
N VAL A 119 -22.95 -7.39 -12.77
CA VAL A 119 -22.99 -7.99 -11.42
C VAL A 119 -21.79 -8.92 -11.26
N LEU A 120 -20.96 -8.65 -10.25
CA LEU A 120 -19.80 -9.46 -9.89
C LEU A 120 -20.20 -10.58 -8.93
N LYS A 121 -21.00 -10.25 -7.92
CA LYS A 121 -21.49 -11.19 -6.91
C LYS A 121 -22.85 -10.75 -6.38
N ARG A 122 -23.68 -11.73 -6.04
CA ARG A 122 -24.96 -11.57 -5.35
C ARG A 122 -24.96 -12.43 -4.10
N TRP A 123 -25.26 -11.81 -2.97
CA TRP A 123 -25.48 -12.46 -1.69
C TRP A 123 -26.98 -12.40 -1.38
N GLN A 124 -27.57 -13.52 -0.97
CA GLN A 124 -28.91 -13.53 -0.43
C GLN A 124 -28.83 -13.43 1.09
N LEU A 125 -29.49 -12.44 1.68
CA LEU A 125 -29.44 -12.16 3.10
C LEU A 125 -30.75 -12.54 3.80
N SER A 126 -30.63 -12.94 5.05
CA SER A 126 -31.75 -13.24 5.94
C SER A 126 -31.44 -12.82 7.38
N LYS A 127 -32.48 -12.66 8.21
CA LYS A 127 -32.33 -12.26 9.62
C LYS A 127 -31.58 -13.34 10.40
N SER A 128 -30.48 -12.97 11.05
CA SER A 128 -29.68 -13.84 11.93
C SER A 128 -29.73 -13.44 13.41
N GLY A 129 -30.29 -12.27 13.71
CA GLY A 129 -30.53 -11.74 15.05
C GLY A 129 -31.44 -10.51 14.99
N ASP A 130 -31.69 -9.84 16.11
CA ASP A 130 -32.67 -8.74 16.15
C ASP A 130 -32.36 -7.57 15.20
N ARG A 131 -31.09 -7.29 14.97
CA ARG A 131 -30.61 -6.24 14.05
C ARG A 131 -29.44 -6.69 13.16
N HIS A 132 -29.32 -7.99 12.92
CA HIS A 132 -28.24 -8.56 12.11
C HIS A 132 -28.77 -9.39 10.95
N LEU A 133 -28.04 -9.30 9.83
CA LEU A 133 -28.24 -10.10 8.64
C LEU A 133 -27.05 -11.03 8.44
N SER A 134 -27.30 -12.23 7.93
CA SER A 134 -26.28 -13.13 7.40
C SER A 134 -26.73 -13.71 6.08
N GLU A 135 -25.79 -14.29 5.34
CA GLU A 135 -26.13 -15.06 4.15
C GLU A 135 -27.11 -16.19 4.50
N GLY A 136 -28.19 -16.29 3.74
CA GLY A 136 -29.25 -17.24 3.99
C GLY A 136 -30.55 -16.90 3.26
N SER A 137 -31.51 -17.81 3.34
CA SER A 137 -32.81 -17.63 2.73
C SER A 137 -33.89 -17.30 3.76
N GLY A 138 -34.63 -16.22 3.56
CA GLY A 138 -35.77 -15.88 4.40
C GLY A 138 -36.30 -14.48 4.08
N ALA A 139 -37.51 -14.22 4.55
CA ALA A 139 -38.07 -12.88 4.53
C ALA A 139 -37.32 -11.98 5.52
N VAL A 140 -37.29 -10.68 5.22
CA VAL A 140 -36.71 -9.65 6.09
C VAL A 140 -37.79 -8.62 6.37
N ASP A 141 -38.07 -8.42 7.64
CA ASP A 141 -39.08 -7.48 8.09
C ASP A 141 -38.63 -6.01 7.96
N ILE A 142 -39.57 -5.09 8.17
CA ILE A 142 -39.25 -3.66 8.28
C ILE A 142 -38.28 -3.46 9.45
N GLY A 143 -37.17 -2.80 9.18
CA GLY A 143 -36.15 -2.57 10.19
C GLY A 143 -34.85 -2.00 9.64
N ILE A 144 -33.95 -1.68 10.57
CA ILE A 144 -32.56 -1.32 10.29
C ILE A 144 -31.71 -2.49 10.76
N TYR A 145 -30.87 -2.98 9.86
CA TYR A 145 -30.03 -4.15 10.06
C TYR A 145 -28.58 -3.84 9.72
N GLU A 146 -27.68 -4.60 10.33
CA GLU A 146 -26.26 -4.60 10.00
C GLU A 146 -25.88 -5.93 9.34
N TRP A 147 -25.12 -5.84 8.26
CA TRP A 147 -24.44 -6.95 7.62
C TRP A 147 -22.93 -6.69 7.64
N GLU A 148 -22.17 -7.69 8.05
CA GLU A 148 -20.71 -7.66 8.00
C GLU A 148 -20.24 -8.55 6.85
N TRP A 149 -19.42 -7.98 5.97
CA TRP A 149 -18.81 -8.69 4.86
C TRP A 149 -17.29 -8.63 4.97
N ASP A 150 -16.60 -9.72 4.69
CA ASP A 150 -15.15 -9.80 4.82
C ASP A 150 -14.37 -9.24 3.62
N GLY A 151 -15.05 -8.69 2.62
CA GLY A 151 -14.43 -8.12 1.42
C GLY A 151 -14.04 -9.14 0.35
N TYR A 152 -14.21 -10.46 0.61
CA TYR A 152 -13.86 -11.50 -0.35
C TYR A 152 -15.05 -11.86 -1.24
N ILE A 153 -14.75 -12.08 -2.53
CA ILE A 153 -15.65 -12.65 -3.52
C ILE A 153 -15.04 -13.98 -3.95
N ASP A 154 -15.72 -15.08 -3.64
CA ASP A 154 -15.27 -16.43 -4.03
C ASP A 154 -13.80 -16.69 -3.62
N ASP A 155 -13.50 -16.44 -2.34
CA ASP A 155 -12.17 -16.55 -1.72
C ASP A 155 -11.12 -15.55 -2.23
N LYS A 156 -11.52 -14.53 -3.00
CA LYS A 156 -10.64 -13.49 -3.52
C LYS A 156 -10.97 -12.10 -3.01
N LEU A 157 -9.98 -11.46 -2.39
CA LEU A 157 -10.01 -10.03 -2.10
C LEU A 157 -9.20 -9.32 -3.17
N ASP A 158 -9.77 -8.30 -3.80
CA ASP A 158 -9.09 -7.42 -4.75
C ASP A 158 -9.26 -5.98 -4.28
N THR A 159 -8.21 -5.40 -3.68
CA THR A 159 -8.29 -4.04 -3.14
C THR A 159 -8.38 -3.00 -4.24
N LYS A 160 -7.88 -3.28 -5.44
CA LYS A 160 -7.96 -2.37 -6.58
C LYS A 160 -9.39 -2.27 -7.08
N LEU A 161 -10.08 -3.40 -7.17
CA LEU A 161 -11.50 -3.46 -7.48
C LEU A 161 -12.33 -2.67 -6.47
N LEU A 162 -12.04 -2.83 -5.17
CA LEU A 162 -12.73 -2.09 -4.10
C LEU A 162 -12.42 -0.59 -4.12
N LYS A 163 -11.23 -0.16 -4.54
CA LYS A 163 -10.90 1.27 -4.69
C LYS A 163 -11.44 1.90 -5.98
N ASP A 164 -11.94 1.08 -6.91
CA ASP A 164 -12.36 1.54 -8.22
C ASP A 164 -13.67 2.35 -8.14
N GLU A 165 -13.69 3.52 -8.78
CA GLU A 165 -14.82 4.44 -8.73
C GLU A 165 -16.05 3.91 -9.45
N THR A 166 -15.88 2.90 -10.30
CA THR A 166 -16.94 2.22 -11.03
C THR A 166 -17.50 1.02 -10.28
N THR A 167 -16.94 0.67 -9.13
CA THR A 167 -17.40 -0.45 -8.30
C THR A 167 -18.38 0.03 -7.23
N TYR A 168 -19.53 -0.66 -7.17
CA TYR A 168 -20.63 -0.31 -6.29
C TYR A 168 -21.17 -1.52 -5.55
N ILE A 169 -21.79 -1.24 -4.41
CA ILE A 169 -22.68 -2.16 -3.71
C ILE A 169 -24.11 -1.64 -3.79
N ARG A 170 -25.09 -2.55 -3.98
CA ARG A 170 -26.52 -2.22 -3.93
C ARG A 170 -27.31 -3.28 -3.16
N ALA A 171 -28.39 -2.86 -2.53
CA ALA A 171 -29.39 -3.76 -1.95
C ALA A 171 -30.57 -3.95 -2.91
N VAL A 172 -31.15 -5.14 -2.95
CA VAL A 172 -32.30 -5.50 -3.81
C VAL A 172 -33.31 -6.31 -3.00
N GLY A 173 -34.49 -5.75 -2.75
CA GLY A 173 -35.60 -6.46 -2.14
C GLY A 173 -36.56 -7.01 -3.20
N THR A 174 -37.17 -8.17 -2.93
CA THR A 174 -38.19 -8.76 -3.82
C THR A 174 -39.43 -9.18 -3.05
N ILE A 175 -40.58 -9.11 -3.71
CA ILE A 175 -41.88 -9.50 -3.19
C ILE A 175 -42.58 -10.36 -4.26
N GLY A 176 -42.84 -11.64 -3.96
CA GLY A 176 -43.48 -12.58 -4.87
C GLY A 176 -42.55 -13.63 -5.49
N LYS A 177 -43.16 -14.57 -6.25
CA LYS A 177 -42.50 -15.75 -6.82
C LYS A 177 -41.77 -15.52 -8.14
N ALA A 178 -41.91 -14.36 -8.77
CA ALA A 178 -41.25 -14.03 -10.04
C ALA A 178 -40.71 -12.61 -9.97
N PHE A 179 -39.56 -12.35 -10.60
CA PHE A 179 -38.95 -11.04 -10.88
C PHE A 179 -39.84 -10.14 -11.79
N ARG A 180 -41.17 -10.23 -11.62
CA ARG A 180 -42.21 -9.52 -12.37
C ARG A 180 -42.76 -8.32 -11.59
N ASP A 181 -42.65 -8.33 -10.25
CA ASP A 181 -43.13 -7.26 -9.35
C ASP A 181 -41.97 -6.68 -8.51
N ASP A 182 -40.78 -6.53 -9.09
CA ASP A 182 -39.61 -6.02 -8.39
C ASP A 182 -39.73 -4.50 -8.15
N ALA A 183 -39.62 -4.09 -6.89
CA ALA A 183 -39.12 -2.76 -6.57
C ALA A 183 -37.61 -2.88 -6.35
N VAL A 184 -36.84 -2.61 -7.39
CA VAL A 184 -35.40 -2.44 -7.32
C VAL A 184 -35.15 -0.98 -6.97
N GLN A 185 -34.93 -0.70 -5.69
CA GLN A 185 -34.39 0.60 -5.30
C GLN A 185 -32.88 0.47 -5.16
N ILE A 186 -32.17 1.01 -6.15
CA ILE A 186 -30.72 1.12 -6.13
C ILE A 186 -30.33 2.28 -5.23
N LEU A 187 -29.58 1.99 -4.18
CA LEU A 187 -28.61 2.96 -3.69
C LEU A 187 -27.23 2.38 -3.95
N ALA A 188 -26.50 3.01 -4.86
CA ALA A 188 -25.14 2.65 -5.20
C ALA A 188 -24.22 3.59 -4.42
N GLN A 189 -23.51 3.07 -3.42
CA GLN A 189 -22.40 3.81 -2.81
C GLN A 189 -21.10 3.40 -3.50
N PRO A 190 -20.33 4.32 -4.08
CA PRO A 190 -19.00 3.98 -4.56
C PRO A 190 -18.16 3.57 -3.35
N PHE A 191 -17.33 2.54 -3.47
CA PHE A 191 -16.36 2.17 -2.43
C PHE A 191 -15.19 3.16 -2.31
N LYS A 192 -15.36 4.41 -2.79
CA LYS A 192 -14.30 5.39 -3.10
C LYS A 192 -13.64 6.07 -1.89
N GLU A 193 -14.01 5.74 -0.65
CA GLU A 193 -13.48 6.44 0.55
C GLU A 193 -12.23 5.78 1.15
N CYS A 194 -11.51 4.92 0.41
CA CYS A 194 -10.60 3.97 1.03
C CYS A 194 -9.15 4.06 0.51
N ALA A 195 -8.34 4.94 1.09
CA ALA A 195 -6.89 4.86 0.97
C ALA A 195 -6.21 5.48 2.20
N GLU A 196 -6.50 4.96 3.38
CA GLU A 196 -5.58 5.07 4.51
C GLU A 196 -5.04 3.66 4.80
N PRO A 197 -3.72 3.43 4.71
CA PRO A 197 -2.65 4.43 4.79
C PRO A 197 -2.14 5.00 3.45
N VAL A 198 -2.27 4.28 2.31
CA VAL A 198 -1.68 4.72 1.02
C VAL A 198 -2.51 4.36 -0.22
N ASP A 199 -2.30 5.09 -1.31
CA ASP A 199 -3.00 4.88 -2.59
C ASP A 199 -2.15 4.18 -3.67
N TRP A 200 -0.91 3.77 -3.36
CA TRP A 200 0.09 3.25 -4.30
C TRP A 200 0.41 1.75 -4.18
N VAL A 201 -0.31 1.03 -3.31
CA VAL A 201 -0.28 -0.43 -3.21
C VAL A 201 -1.68 -0.97 -3.43
N ASP A 202 -1.78 -2.01 -4.26
CA ASP A 202 -2.96 -2.87 -4.30
C ASP A 202 -2.56 -4.33 -4.16
N VAL A 203 -3.45 -5.11 -3.55
CA VAL A 203 -3.27 -6.55 -3.40
C VAL A 203 -4.46 -7.33 -3.90
N VAL A 204 -4.17 -8.51 -4.44
CA VAL A 204 -5.12 -9.57 -4.67
C VAL A 204 -4.76 -10.74 -3.78
N VAL A 205 -5.62 -11.08 -2.83
CA VAL A 205 -5.46 -12.25 -1.96
C VAL A 205 -6.36 -13.35 -2.46
N ASP A 206 -5.79 -14.52 -2.76
CA ASP A 206 -6.53 -15.75 -3.05
C ASP A 206 -6.32 -16.71 -1.87
N ARG A 207 -7.35 -16.80 -1.00
CA ARG A 207 -7.33 -17.66 0.19
C ARG A 207 -7.33 -19.15 -0.18
N LYS A 208 -7.86 -19.52 -1.34
CA LYS A 208 -7.91 -20.92 -1.77
C LYS A 208 -6.57 -21.39 -2.35
N ALA A 209 -5.89 -20.51 -3.08
CA ALA A 209 -4.57 -20.77 -3.64
C ALA A 209 -3.41 -20.44 -2.68
N HIS A 210 -3.70 -19.88 -1.50
CA HIS A 210 -2.72 -19.32 -0.57
C HIS A 210 -1.73 -18.39 -1.28
N LYS A 211 -2.25 -17.42 -2.03
CA LYS A 211 -1.46 -16.52 -2.87
C LYS A 211 -1.81 -15.06 -2.62
N VAL A 212 -0.80 -14.20 -2.60
CA VAL A 212 -0.95 -12.74 -2.56
C VAL A 212 -0.20 -12.14 -3.74
N ASP A 213 -0.90 -11.50 -4.66
CA ASP A 213 -0.30 -10.71 -5.73
C ASP A 213 -0.33 -9.23 -5.31
N VAL A 214 0.82 -8.57 -5.31
CA VAL A 214 0.97 -7.16 -4.94
C VAL A 214 1.32 -6.34 -6.18
N GLU A 215 0.50 -5.34 -6.53
CA GLU A 215 0.88 -4.28 -7.48
C GLU A 215 1.45 -3.11 -6.67
N TRP A 216 2.77 -2.91 -6.76
CA TRP A 216 3.46 -1.81 -6.08
C TRP A 216 3.80 -0.71 -7.09
N ARG A 217 3.08 0.41 -7.03
CA ARG A 217 3.26 1.54 -7.94
C ARG A 217 4.42 2.42 -7.45
N VAL A 218 5.49 2.48 -8.23
CA VAL A 218 6.71 3.22 -7.95
C VAL A 218 6.92 4.33 -8.98
N LYS A 219 7.54 5.44 -8.56
CA LYS A 219 7.82 6.59 -9.41
C LYS A 219 9.31 6.89 -9.43
N PHE A 220 9.78 7.36 -10.57
CA PHE A 220 11.17 7.73 -10.78
C PHE A 220 11.25 9.11 -11.45
N ASP A 221 12.30 9.86 -11.14
CA ASP A 221 12.72 11.05 -11.90
C ASP A 221 14.24 11.07 -12.08
N ASP A 222 14.75 11.95 -12.95
CA ASP A 222 16.20 12.11 -13.18
C ASP A 222 16.79 13.31 -12.43
N GLY A 223 16.01 13.95 -11.55
CA GLY A 223 16.36 15.19 -10.87
C GLY A 223 16.30 16.43 -11.77
N HIS A 224 15.49 16.40 -12.83
CA HIS A 224 15.36 17.46 -13.83
C HIS A 224 16.65 17.76 -14.59
N ILE A 225 17.46 16.72 -14.84
CA ILE A 225 18.74 16.83 -15.58
C ILE A 225 18.53 16.71 -17.11
N SER A 226 17.28 16.61 -17.56
CA SER A 226 16.87 16.12 -18.90
C SER A 226 17.30 16.94 -20.12
N ASP A 227 18.14 17.97 -19.99
CA ASP A 227 18.55 18.84 -21.10
C ASP A 227 19.99 18.61 -21.59
N LYS A 228 20.71 17.58 -21.11
CA LYS A 228 22.10 17.31 -21.53
C LYS A 228 22.27 15.91 -22.14
N PRO A 229 22.77 15.80 -23.39
CA PRO A 229 23.09 14.49 -23.96
C PRO A 229 24.14 13.78 -23.13
N ARG A 230 23.83 12.55 -22.68
CA ARG A 230 24.78 11.66 -22.01
C ARG A 230 25.62 10.94 -23.05
N SER A 231 26.89 10.73 -22.75
CA SER A 231 27.76 9.89 -23.58
C SER A 231 27.27 8.43 -23.58
N SER A 232 27.54 7.68 -24.65
CA SER A 232 27.03 6.31 -24.83
C SER A 232 27.56 5.29 -23.81
N ASP A 233 28.65 5.62 -23.11
CA ASP A 233 29.24 4.84 -22.03
C ASP A 233 28.59 5.10 -20.66
N ILE A 234 27.59 5.98 -20.60
CA ILE A 234 26.81 6.28 -19.40
C ILE A 234 25.40 5.67 -19.58
N PRO A 235 24.88 4.91 -18.60
CA PRO A 235 23.53 4.39 -18.66
C PRO A 235 22.49 5.49 -18.89
N SER A 236 21.58 5.23 -19.82
CA SER A 236 20.41 6.06 -20.04
C SER A 236 19.50 6.04 -18.82
N TYR A 237 18.67 7.07 -18.68
CA TYR A 237 17.67 7.13 -17.61
C TYR A 237 16.70 5.94 -17.65
N ARG A 238 16.30 5.48 -18.85
CA ARG A 238 15.46 4.28 -19.00
C ARG A 238 16.14 3.02 -18.47
N GLN A 239 17.43 2.83 -18.74
CA GLN A 239 18.18 1.70 -18.17
C GLN A 239 18.21 1.74 -16.63
N LEU A 240 18.32 2.93 -16.04
CA LEU A 240 18.25 3.06 -14.58
C LEU A 240 16.86 2.68 -14.05
N ILE A 241 15.77 3.08 -14.72
CA ILE A 241 14.41 2.65 -14.36
C ILE A 241 14.29 1.12 -14.43
N ASP A 242 14.70 0.52 -15.54
CA ASP A 242 14.62 -0.93 -15.74
C ASP A 242 15.41 -1.68 -14.65
N TRP A 243 16.61 -1.20 -14.31
CA TRP A 243 17.40 -1.78 -13.22
C TRP A 243 16.78 -1.55 -11.85
N ALA A 244 16.20 -0.39 -11.57
CA ALA A 244 15.53 -0.13 -10.29
C ALA A 244 14.34 -1.08 -10.10
N ILE A 245 13.50 -1.25 -11.13
CA ILE A 245 12.37 -2.20 -11.12
C ILE A 245 12.87 -3.64 -10.95
N ASP A 246 13.91 -4.04 -11.69
CA ASP A 246 14.54 -5.36 -11.54
C ASP A 246 15.06 -5.59 -10.11
N GLY A 247 15.70 -4.58 -9.52
CA GLY A 247 16.25 -4.62 -8.17
C GLY A 247 15.15 -4.79 -7.13
N ILE A 248 14.11 -3.95 -7.20
CA ILE A 248 12.94 -4.06 -6.32
C ILE A 248 12.33 -5.45 -6.45
N LYS A 249 12.08 -5.91 -7.68
CA LYS A 249 11.51 -7.23 -7.94
C LYS A 249 12.38 -8.35 -7.37
N TYR A 250 13.69 -8.28 -7.55
CA TYR A 250 14.61 -9.29 -7.04
C TYR A 250 14.64 -9.31 -5.52
N HIS A 251 14.94 -8.20 -4.86
CA HIS A 251 15.19 -8.15 -3.42
C HIS A 251 13.91 -8.31 -2.58
N TRP A 252 12.75 -7.88 -3.07
CA TRP A 252 11.49 -7.98 -2.34
C TRP A 252 10.78 -9.34 -2.51
N ASN A 253 11.10 -10.12 -3.56
CA ASN A 253 10.49 -11.45 -3.77
C ASN A 253 11.35 -12.64 -3.27
N ARG A 254 12.49 -12.39 -2.60
CA ARG A 254 13.35 -13.51 -2.16
C ARG A 254 12.70 -14.34 -1.04
N SER A 255 12.03 -13.66 -0.12
CA SER A 255 11.15 -14.29 0.85
C SER A 255 9.82 -14.62 0.15
N GLU A 256 9.77 -15.76 -0.54
CA GLU A 256 8.63 -16.12 -1.41
C GLU A 256 7.31 -16.28 -0.64
N ASN A 257 7.38 -16.53 0.68
CA ASN A 257 6.21 -16.80 1.50
C ASN A 257 6.16 -15.89 2.74
N ILE A 258 4.93 -15.61 3.19
CA ILE A 258 4.65 -15.08 4.53
C ILE A 258 3.80 -16.09 5.30
N LEU A 259 4.05 -16.21 6.61
CA LEU A 259 3.30 -17.10 7.48
C LEU A 259 2.15 -16.35 8.14
N ILE A 260 0.92 -16.81 7.90
CA ILE A 260 -0.30 -16.23 8.48
C ILE A 260 -1.12 -17.33 9.13
N ASN A 261 -1.31 -17.27 10.45
CA ASN A 261 -2.05 -18.29 11.20
C ASN A 261 -1.62 -19.74 10.87
N ASN A 262 -0.30 -19.97 10.77
CA ASN A 262 0.32 -21.25 10.38
C ASN A 262 0.04 -21.71 8.93
N ILE A 263 -0.39 -20.81 8.05
CA ILE A 263 -0.57 -21.05 6.62
C ILE A 263 0.46 -20.22 5.85
N ASP A 264 1.25 -20.87 4.99
CA ASP A 264 2.17 -20.20 4.09
C ASP A 264 1.42 -19.61 2.90
N TYR A 265 1.50 -18.30 2.74
CA TYR A 265 1.01 -17.59 1.57
C TYR A 265 2.16 -17.22 0.66
N LYS A 266 2.11 -17.67 -0.61
CA LYS A 266 3.07 -17.23 -1.63
C LYS A 266 2.80 -15.78 -2.01
N VAL A 267 3.77 -14.91 -1.83
CA VAL A 267 3.67 -13.48 -2.16
C VAL A 267 4.43 -13.18 -3.44
N ILE A 268 3.79 -12.46 -4.37
CA ILE A 268 4.40 -11.99 -5.61
C ILE A 268 4.29 -10.48 -5.68
N ILE A 269 5.42 -9.80 -5.52
CA ILE A 269 5.53 -8.35 -5.57
C ILE A 269 5.88 -7.91 -6.99
N ASN A 270 5.00 -7.12 -7.59
CA ASN A 270 5.12 -6.62 -8.94
C ASN A 270 5.30 -5.09 -8.90
N PRO A 271 6.55 -4.59 -8.86
CA PRO A 271 6.80 -3.16 -8.99
C PRO A 271 6.41 -2.69 -10.40
N LYS A 272 5.71 -1.56 -10.47
CA LYS A 272 5.20 -0.97 -11.70
C LYS A 272 5.42 0.53 -11.69
N GLU A 273 6.05 1.04 -12.74
CA GLU A 273 6.20 2.47 -12.95
C GLU A 273 4.82 3.14 -13.08
N ALA A 274 4.59 4.21 -12.30
CA ALA A 274 3.36 4.98 -12.32
C ALA A 274 3.63 6.46 -12.01
N GLU A 275 2.96 7.36 -12.75
CA GLU A 275 3.07 8.81 -12.54
C GLU A 275 2.12 9.35 -11.48
N THR A 276 1.03 8.64 -11.23
CA THR A 276 -0.04 8.99 -10.29
C THR A 276 -0.32 7.83 -9.35
N LYS A 277 -0.81 8.15 -8.14
CA LYS A 277 -1.06 7.18 -7.07
C LYS A 277 0.13 6.22 -6.92
N SER A 278 1.31 6.81 -6.80
CA SER A 278 2.60 6.12 -6.75
C SER A 278 3.27 6.41 -5.43
N ALA A 279 4.17 5.52 -5.00
CA ALA A 279 5.07 5.83 -3.90
C ALA A 279 5.87 7.11 -4.21
N PRO A 280 6.43 7.79 -3.19
CA PRO A 280 7.33 8.91 -3.38
C PRO A 280 8.41 8.61 -4.42
N SER A 281 8.71 9.59 -5.26
CA SER A 281 9.64 9.42 -6.39
C SER A 281 11.05 9.11 -5.92
N LEU A 282 11.72 8.18 -6.61
CA LEU A 282 13.16 7.96 -6.50
C LEU A 282 13.88 8.70 -7.63
N THR A 283 14.69 9.69 -7.28
CA THR A 283 15.57 10.38 -8.22
C THR A 283 16.77 9.48 -8.57
N LEU A 284 16.88 9.04 -9.82
CA LEU A 284 17.92 8.13 -10.29
C LEU A 284 19.04 8.89 -11.03
N GLN A 285 20.27 8.79 -10.53
CA GLN A 285 21.41 9.54 -11.08
C GLN A 285 22.64 8.65 -11.29
N VAL A 286 23.53 9.09 -12.19
CA VAL A 286 24.80 8.41 -12.47
C VAL A 286 25.93 9.26 -11.89
N GLU A 287 26.76 8.65 -11.04
CA GLU A 287 27.96 9.29 -10.51
C GLU A 287 29.16 9.00 -11.43
N THR A 288 29.63 10.03 -12.11
CA THR A 288 30.72 9.94 -13.11
C THR A 288 31.98 10.70 -12.75
N TRP A 289 32.11 11.24 -11.53
CA TRP A 289 33.21 12.14 -11.17
C TRP A 289 34.05 11.65 -9.98
N TYR A 290 33.43 11.25 -8.86
CA TYR A 290 34.17 11.00 -7.64
C TYR A 290 34.64 9.55 -7.48
N LEU A 291 35.96 9.37 -7.41
CA LEU A 291 36.64 8.07 -7.31
C LEU A 291 36.80 7.57 -5.86
N PHE A 292 37.08 8.46 -4.91
CA PHE A 292 37.50 8.12 -3.54
C PHE A 292 36.44 8.42 -2.47
N SER A 293 35.39 9.16 -2.82
CA SER A 293 34.25 9.45 -1.95
C SER A 293 32.99 9.43 -2.82
N PRO A 294 32.47 8.24 -3.16
CA PRO A 294 31.28 8.13 -3.99
C PRO A 294 30.09 8.85 -3.35
N SER A 295 29.24 9.41 -4.19
CA SER A 295 27.97 10.00 -3.76
C SER A 295 27.14 8.96 -2.99
N ARG A 296 26.51 9.39 -1.89
CA ARG A 296 25.66 8.51 -1.08
C ARG A 296 24.22 8.62 -1.56
N SER A 297 23.58 7.47 -1.74
CA SER A 297 22.13 7.39 -1.87
C SER A 297 21.48 7.75 -0.53
N VAL A 298 20.32 8.38 -0.59
CA VAL A 298 19.59 8.88 0.57
C VAL A 298 18.11 8.80 0.29
N ASN A 299 17.29 8.53 1.30
CA ASN A 299 15.85 8.69 1.22
C ASN A 299 15.37 9.80 2.16
N ALA A 300 14.88 10.89 1.57
CA ALA A 300 14.24 11.99 2.31
C ALA A 300 12.71 11.85 2.36
N SER A 301 12.12 10.88 1.65
CA SER A 301 10.67 10.75 1.47
C SER A 301 9.85 10.46 2.74
N CYS A 302 10.51 10.24 3.89
CA CYS A 302 9.81 10.08 5.17
C CYS A 302 9.50 11.42 5.87
N VAL A 303 9.75 12.57 5.23
CA VAL A 303 9.34 13.91 5.72
C VAL A 303 7.90 14.23 5.27
N CYS A 304 6.97 13.30 5.44
CA CYS A 304 5.54 13.61 5.36
C CYS A 304 5.03 13.88 6.78
N GLY A 305 5.05 15.15 7.19
CA GLY A 305 4.63 15.63 8.52
C GLY A 305 5.44 16.84 8.97
N ILE A 306 4.94 17.59 9.96
CA ILE A 306 5.36 18.93 10.48
C ILE A 306 6.89 19.16 10.61
N ILE A 307 7.72 18.12 10.65
CA ILE A 307 9.19 18.23 10.74
C ILE A 307 9.84 18.81 9.49
N GLY A 308 9.22 18.72 8.31
CA GLY A 308 9.71 19.39 7.09
C GLY A 308 9.83 20.91 7.24
N GLY A 309 9.02 21.52 8.12
CA GLY A 309 9.08 22.95 8.43
C GLY A 309 10.10 23.34 9.50
N ILE A 310 10.53 22.41 10.36
CA ILE A 310 11.44 22.69 11.50
C ILE A 310 12.90 22.41 11.11
N ALA A 311 13.15 21.38 10.31
CA ALA A 311 14.50 21.03 9.85
C ALA A 311 15.07 22.00 8.79
N GLY A 312 14.21 22.74 8.08
CA GLY A 312 14.59 23.69 7.03
C GLY A 312 15.34 24.95 7.52
N ASN A 313 15.47 25.18 8.83
CA ASN A 313 16.19 26.33 9.39
C ASN A 313 17.54 25.99 10.03
N ILE A 314 17.97 24.73 10.00
CA ILE A 314 19.24 24.29 10.61
C ILE A 314 20.18 23.80 9.50
N GLY A 315 20.77 24.73 8.74
CA GLY A 315 21.76 24.34 7.74
C GLY A 315 22.09 25.36 6.66
N ASN A 316 22.35 26.62 7.02
CA ASN A 316 23.01 27.55 6.08
C ASN A 316 24.47 27.09 5.88
N GLY A 317 24.76 26.38 4.79
CA GLY A 317 26.11 26.30 4.24
C GLY A 317 26.74 24.93 3.99
N ASN A 318 26.06 23.80 4.21
CA ASN A 318 26.60 22.47 3.85
C ASN A 318 25.74 21.79 2.78
N ALA A 319 26.37 21.44 1.67
CA ALA A 319 25.78 20.63 0.62
C ALA A 319 25.21 19.32 1.18
N GLY A 320 23.90 19.13 1.03
CA GLY A 320 23.29 17.80 0.97
C GLY A 320 23.02 17.04 2.26
N PHE A 321 22.70 17.69 3.39
CA PHE A 321 22.23 16.95 4.57
C PHE A 321 20.77 17.24 5.00
N LEU A 322 20.14 18.36 4.60
CA LEU A 322 18.74 18.67 4.92
C LEU A 322 18.04 19.48 3.80
N GLY A 323 18.37 19.18 2.53
CA GLY A 323 17.67 19.74 1.36
C GLY A 323 16.40 18.94 1.07
N LEU A 324 15.26 19.63 1.10
CA LEU A 324 13.91 19.10 0.86
C LEU A 324 13.81 18.29 -0.46
N ASP A 325 13.04 17.20 -0.43
CA ASP A 325 12.56 16.39 -1.57
C ASP A 325 13.59 15.79 -2.55
N ALA A 326 14.51 14.96 -2.08
CA ALA A 326 15.14 14.03 -3.03
C ALA A 326 15.55 12.72 -2.36
N THR A 327 14.70 11.71 -2.43
CA THR A 327 15.23 10.35 -2.36
C THR A 327 16.08 10.15 -3.61
N LYS A 328 17.40 9.98 -3.44
CA LYS A 328 18.35 9.82 -4.54
C LYS A 328 18.99 8.44 -4.51
N VAL A 329 19.04 7.81 -5.68
CA VAL A 329 19.75 6.55 -5.91
C VAL A 329 20.86 6.79 -6.93
N TRP A 330 22.10 6.53 -6.53
CA TRP A 330 23.27 6.71 -7.40
C TRP A 330 23.73 5.40 -8.04
N TYR A 331 23.88 5.41 -9.36
CA TYR A 331 24.66 4.42 -10.09
C TYR A 331 26.14 4.83 -10.03
N LEU A 332 26.93 4.14 -9.22
CA LEU A 332 28.31 4.50 -8.87
C LEU A 332 29.34 4.06 -9.93
N GLN A 333 29.19 4.54 -11.16
CA GLN A 333 29.99 4.10 -12.30
C GLN A 333 31.50 4.21 -12.07
N LYS A 334 31.99 5.42 -11.75
CA LYS A 334 33.45 5.63 -11.63
C LYS A 334 34.07 4.92 -10.44
N TYR A 335 33.35 4.83 -9.34
CA TYR A 335 33.80 4.12 -8.15
C TYR A 335 34.11 2.64 -8.48
N PHE A 336 33.18 1.93 -9.12
CA PHE A 336 33.41 0.53 -9.48
C PHE A 336 34.38 0.33 -10.63
N GLN A 337 34.43 1.25 -11.59
CA GLN A 337 35.46 1.25 -12.64
C GLN A 337 36.87 1.33 -12.03
N GLN A 338 37.05 2.12 -10.98
CA GLN A 338 38.32 2.22 -10.28
C GLN A 338 38.61 0.98 -9.42
N LEU A 339 37.61 0.51 -8.66
CA LEU A 339 37.74 -0.66 -7.79
C LEU A 339 38.12 -1.92 -8.58
N TYR A 340 37.63 -2.02 -9.82
CA TYR A 340 37.86 -3.15 -10.73
C TYR A 340 38.51 -2.70 -12.04
N ILE A 341 39.56 -1.87 -11.95
CA ILE A 341 40.25 -1.28 -13.13
C ILE A 341 40.77 -2.32 -14.13
N SER A 342 41.18 -3.49 -13.65
CA SER A 342 41.67 -4.60 -14.48
C SER A 342 40.55 -5.50 -15.02
N SER A 343 39.28 -5.20 -14.73
CA SER A 343 38.13 -6.03 -15.09
C SER A 343 36.87 -5.19 -15.35
N PRO A 344 36.77 -4.51 -16.52
CA PRO A 344 35.64 -3.63 -16.84
C PRO A 344 34.26 -4.31 -16.73
N ALA A 345 34.13 -5.55 -17.17
CA ALA A 345 32.88 -6.31 -17.06
C ALA A 345 32.47 -6.54 -15.59
N ARG A 346 33.45 -6.74 -14.69
CA ARG A 346 33.21 -6.89 -13.26
C ARG A 346 32.82 -5.55 -12.63
N ALA A 347 33.43 -4.44 -13.06
CA ALA A 347 33.05 -3.10 -12.64
C ALA A 347 31.58 -2.80 -12.98
N GLU A 348 31.17 -3.08 -14.22
CA GLU A 348 29.80 -2.86 -14.67
C GLU A 348 28.80 -3.73 -13.89
N SER A 349 29.09 -5.03 -13.71
CA SER A 349 28.22 -5.90 -12.93
C SER A 349 28.10 -5.43 -11.48
N ALA A 350 29.21 -5.05 -10.84
CA ALA A 350 29.19 -4.60 -9.45
C ALA A 350 28.43 -3.28 -9.28
N ALA A 351 28.60 -2.32 -10.20
CA ALA A 351 27.85 -1.06 -10.19
C ALA A 351 26.35 -1.29 -10.38
N ARG A 352 25.98 -2.18 -11.30
CA ARG A 352 24.58 -2.53 -11.54
C ARG A 352 23.97 -3.28 -10.37
N ASP A 353 24.65 -4.27 -9.81
CA ASP A 353 24.15 -5.05 -8.68
C ASP A 353 24.01 -4.19 -7.41
N ASN A 354 24.96 -3.28 -7.18
CA ASN A 354 24.87 -2.27 -6.13
C ASN A 354 23.66 -1.36 -6.34
N PHE A 355 23.51 -0.79 -7.54
CA PHE A 355 22.38 0.09 -7.87
C PHE A 355 21.03 -0.61 -7.71
N LYS A 356 20.92 -1.87 -8.15
CA LYS A 356 19.70 -2.69 -8.01
C LYS A 356 19.33 -2.89 -6.53
N MET A 357 20.30 -3.25 -5.69
CA MET A 357 20.09 -3.40 -4.26
C MET A 357 19.72 -2.07 -3.60
N THR A 358 20.46 -1.00 -3.89
CA THR A 358 20.19 0.32 -3.31
C THR A 358 18.83 0.87 -3.74
N ALA A 359 18.44 0.75 -5.01
CA ALA A 359 17.11 1.14 -5.47
C ALA A 359 16.00 0.39 -4.71
N ALA A 360 16.19 -0.91 -4.45
CA ALA A 360 15.26 -1.71 -3.67
C ALA A 360 15.19 -1.29 -2.19
N HIS A 361 16.32 -0.93 -1.59
CA HIS A 361 16.42 -0.37 -0.24
C HIS A 361 15.70 0.97 -0.15
N GLU A 362 16.02 1.92 -1.05
CA GLU A 362 15.44 3.26 -1.02
C GLU A 362 13.93 3.24 -1.32
N ALA A 363 13.46 2.29 -2.14
CA ALA A 363 12.02 2.05 -2.34
C ALA A 363 11.33 1.53 -1.08
N GLY A 364 12.04 0.82 -0.19
CA GLY A 364 11.51 0.28 1.05
C GLY A 364 11.23 1.32 2.13
N HIS A 365 11.92 2.46 2.10
CA HIS A 365 11.72 3.51 3.09
C HIS A 365 10.28 4.06 3.16
N PRO A 366 9.61 4.38 2.02
CA PRO A 366 8.19 4.68 2.00
C PRO A 366 7.32 3.59 2.63
N VAL A 367 7.65 2.31 2.42
CA VAL A 367 6.89 1.20 3.01
C VAL A 367 6.98 1.24 4.53
N LEU A 368 8.19 1.31 5.08
CA LEU A 368 8.40 1.35 6.53
C LEU A 368 7.84 2.63 7.15
N ALA A 369 7.99 3.77 6.47
CA ALA A 369 7.50 5.06 6.96
C ALA A 369 5.97 5.12 6.98
N SER A 370 5.29 4.60 5.95
CA SER A 370 3.83 4.55 5.93
C SER A 370 3.27 3.53 6.92
N TYR A 371 3.96 2.40 7.12
CA TYR A 371 3.52 1.37 8.08
C TYR A 371 3.71 1.85 9.53
N ALA A 372 4.86 2.47 9.82
CA ALA A 372 5.22 3.01 11.12
C ALA A 372 4.99 4.53 11.18
N TYR A 373 3.92 5.06 10.57
CA TYR A 373 3.71 6.52 10.43
C TYR A 373 3.66 7.29 11.75
N GLN A 374 3.34 6.61 12.86
CA GLN A 374 3.35 7.18 14.21
C GLN A 374 4.76 7.29 14.80
N SER A 375 5.72 6.53 14.28
CA SER A 375 7.14 6.61 14.64
C SER A 375 7.74 7.89 14.04
N THR A 376 7.78 8.96 14.81
CA THR A 376 8.24 10.29 14.37
C THR A 376 9.45 10.76 15.19
N GLY A 377 10.21 11.74 14.67
CA GLY A 377 11.35 12.30 15.39
C GLY A 377 12.66 11.52 15.21
N LEU A 378 13.56 11.61 16.20
CA LEU A 378 14.95 11.12 16.08
C LEU A 378 15.07 9.59 16.01
N ASN A 379 14.01 8.88 16.38
CA ASN A 379 13.87 7.44 16.43
C ASN A 379 12.90 6.91 15.36
N ASN A 380 12.65 7.67 14.29
CA ASN A 380 11.78 7.23 13.19
C ASN A 380 12.26 5.87 12.65
N TYR A 381 11.39 4.87 12.75
CA TYR A 381 11.68 3.45 12.46
C TYR A 381 12.33 3.21 11.09
N SER A 382 11.87 3.95 10.07
CA SER A 382 12.42 3.87 8.71
C SER A 382 13.82 4.49 8.64
N TRP A 383 14.00 5.68 9.21
CA TRP A 383 15.27 6.44 9.19
C TRP A 383 16.39 5.79 9.98
N VAL A 384 16.07 5.14 11.09
CA VAL A 384 17.06 4.44 11.89
C VAL A 384 17.27 3.00 11.43
N HIS A 385 16.74 2.64 10.24
CA HIS A 385 16.94 1.33 9.62
C HIS A 385 16.55 0.19 10.58
N LYS A 386 15.34 0.26 11.16
CA LYS A 386 14.84 -0.69 12.16
C LYS A 386 15.71 -0.79 13.43
N GLY A 387 16.41 0.30 13.76
CA GLY A 387 17.30 0.38 14.92
C GLY A 387 18.74 -0.04 14.65
N SER A 388 19.09 -0.39 13.42
CA SER A 388 20.48 -0.67 13.01
C SER A 388 21.30 0.59 12.70
N SER A 389 20.79 1.78 13.06
CA SER A 389 21.47 3.06 12.96
C SER A 389 21.16 3.94 14.18
N LYS A 390 22.15 4.69 14.68
CA LYS A 390 22.08 5.49 15.92
C LYS A 390 21.28 6.80 15.81
N GLY A 391 20.49 6.98 14.75
CA GLY A 391 19.63 8.15 14.53
C GLY A 391 20.37 9.48 14.38
N ILE A 392 19.63 10.59 14.35
CA ILE A 392 20.18 11.91 13.96
C ILE A 392 21.25 12.43 14.92
N GLY A 393 21.13 12.12 16.22
CA GLY A 393 22.06 12.61 17.25
C GLY A 393 23.49 12.11 17.06
N SER A 394 23.64 11.00 16.31
CA SER A 394 24.91 10.41 15.93
C SER A 394 25.15 10.44 14.42
N PHE A 395 24.44 11.30 13.69
CA PHE A 395 24.47 11.40 12.23
C PHE A 395 24.25 10.06 11.51
N TYR A 396 23.36 9.22 12.06
CA TYR A 396 23.02 7.90 11.53
C TYR A 396 24.20 6.93 11.45
N SER A 397 25.20 7.09 12.32
CA SER A 397 26.30 6.13 12.42
C SER A 397 25.79 4.72 12.79
N LEU A 398 26.55 3.72 12.37
CA LEU A 398 26.23 2.32 12.66
C LEU A 398 26.58 1.99 14.11
N PRO A 399 25.79 1.14 14.79
CA PRO A 399 26.19 0.51 16.03
C PRO A 399 27.50 -0.28 15.88
N ASP A 400 28.34 -0.19 16.89
CA ASP A 400 29.52 -1.01 17.15
C ASP A 400 29.17 -2.15 18.10
N ASP A 401 30.08 -3.12 18.24
CA ASP A 401 29.90 -4.27 19.11
C ASP A 401 29.59 -3.85 20.56
N GLY A 402 28.54 -4.44 21.13
CA GLY A 402 28.03 -4.10 22.47
C GLY A 402 27.10 -2.88 22.54
N GLU A 403 26.89 -2.17 21.42
CA GLU A 403 25.91 -1.08 21.35
C GLU A 403 24.53 -1.55 20.90
N LYS A 404 23.52 -0.75 21.23
CA LYS A 404 22.12 -1.05 20.93
C LYS A 404 21.91 -1.18 19.42
N GLY A 405 21.24 -2.26 19.03
CA GLY A 405 20.91 -2.50 17.62
C GLY A 405 22.05 -3.08 16.80
N TYR A 406 23.23 -3.35 17.40
CA TYR A 406 24.33 -4.01 16.73
C TYR A 406 23.95 -5.46 16.38
N GLU A 407 24.11 -5.81 15.11
CA GLU A 407 23.92 -7.15 14.58
C GLU A 407 25.19 -7.56 13.83
N GLU A 408 25.65 -8.79 14.07
CA GLU A 408 26.76 -9.36 13.29
C GLU A 408 26.32 -9.57 11.84
N GLU A 409 27.30 -9.56 10.93
CA GLU A 409 27.00 -9.80 9.52
C GLU A 409 26.41 -11.20 9.31
N PRO A 410 25.27 -11.32 8.62
CA PRO A 410 24.63 -12.60 8.44
C PRO A 410 25.39 -13.45 7.41
N LEU A 411 25.49 -14.74 7.70
CA LEU A 411 26.21 -15.70 6.85
C LEU A 411 25.44 -16.10 5.58
N ILE A 412 24.12 -15.90 5.54
CA ILE A 412 23.24 -16.48 4.51
C ILE A 412 22.36 -15.42 3.84
N GLU A 413 21.75 -14.52 4.61
CA GLU A 413 20.79 -13.54 4.09
C GLU A 413 20.75 -12.30 4.97
N ALA A 414 20.84 -11.12 4.34
CA ALA A 414 20.83 -9.83 5.02
C ALA A 414 19.48 -9.14 4.86
N ASP A 415 18.97 -8.53 5.93
CA ASP A 415 17.77 -7.71 5.88
C ASP A 415 18.07 -6.48 5.01
N LEU A 416 17.30 -6.32 3.93
CA LEU A 416 17.44 -5.24 2.97
C LEU A 416 17.37 -3.87 3.65
N MET A 417 16.57 -3.72 4.71
CA MET A 417 16.31 -2.44 5.35
C MET A 417 17.20 -2.16 6.57
N LYS A 418 18.12 -3.07 6.91
CA LYS A 418 19.12 -2.88 7.97
C LYS A 418 20.49 -2.51 7.42
N TYR A 419 21.28 -1.85 8.25
CA TYR A 419 22.70 -1.69 8.04
C TYR A 419 23.51 -2.65 8.91
N TYR A 420 24.65 -3.05 8.37
CA TYR A 420 25.60 -3.97 9.00
C TYR A 420 26.98 -3.33 9.01
N ASN A 421 27.71 -3.46 10.11
CA ASN A 421 29.05 -2.90 10.24
C ASN A 421 30.09 -3.79 9.52
N GLN A 422 30.30 -3.51 8.23
CA GLN A 422 31.16 -4.34 7.37
C GLN A 422 32.67 -4.18 7.60
N ASN A 423 33.08 -3.25 8.45
CA ASN A 423 34.49 -2.99 8.72
C ASN A 423 35.12 -4.02 9.66
N LYS A 424 34.31 -4.80 10.41
CA LYS A 424 34.81 -5.72 11.44
C LYS A 424 35.32 -7.05 10.89
N TYR A 425 34.72 -7.58 9.82
CA TYR A 425 35.03 -8.93 9.31
C TYR A 425 35.74 -8.94 7.94
N SER A 426 36.04 -7.77 7.36
CA SER A 426 36.75 -7.61 6.07
C SER A 426 36.08 -8.30 4.86
N VAL A 427 34.82 -8.71 4.98
CA VAL A 427 34.04 -9.36 3.92
C VAL A 427 32.78 -8.56 3.70
N ALA A 428 32.68 -7.85 2.58
CA ALA A 428 31.46 -7.14 2.22
C ALA A 428 30.34 -8.15 1.90
N ILE A 429 29.15 -7.93 2.46
CA ILE A 429 27.96 -8.71 2.14
C ILE A 429 27.65 -8.55 0.64
N PRO A 430 27.62 -9.64 -0.16
CA PRO A 430 27.26 -9.57 -1.57
C PRO A 430 25.88 -8.92 -1.75
N TYR A 431 25.74 -7.95 -2.66
CA TYR A 431 24.48 -7.22 -2.88
C TYR A 431 23.28 -8.15 -3.10
N LYS A 432 23.49 -9.26 -3.80
CA LYS A 432 22.48 -10.30 -4.06
C LYS A 432 21.96 -11.05 -2.83
N MET A 433 22.62 -10.94 -1.67
CA MET A 433 22.24 -11.59 -0.41
C MET A 433 21.27 -10.73 0.42
N TYR A 434 21.04 -9.48 0.07
CA TYR A 434 20.01 -8.65 0.71
C TYR A 434 18.62 -9.08 0.25
N SER A 435 17.65 -9.06 1.15
CA SER A 435 16.23 -9.30 0.85
C SER A 435 15.31 -8.62 1.85
N ALA A 436 14.10 -8.28 1.39
CA ALA A 436 13.07 -7.82 2.30
C ALA A 436 12.71 -8.96 3.27
N SER A 437 12.65 -8.63 4.56
CA SER A 437 12.26 -9.60 5.58
C SER A 437 10.76 -9.92 5.46
N GLU A 438 10.33 -11.05 6.03
CA GLU A 438 8.91 -11.40 6.09
C GLU A 438 8.06 -10.27 6.70
N HIS A 439 8.59 -9.60 7.73
CA HIS A 439 7.93 -8.46 8.36
C HIS A 439 7.74 -7.30 7.38
N ASP A 440 8.72 -6.98 6.54
CA ASP A 440 8.60 -5.90 5.54
C ASP A 440 7.57 -6.22 4.45
N ILE A 441 7.51 -7.48 4.04
CA ILE A 441 6.51 -7.94 3.08
C ILE A 441 5.11 -7.84 3.70
N LYS A 442 4.95 -8.25 4.97
CA LYS A 442 3.70 -8.04 5.72
C LYS A 442 3.34 -6.56 5.83
N SER A 443 4.31 -5.69 6.14
CA SER A 443 4.11 -4.24 6.14
C SER A 443 3.61 -3.74 4.79
N LEU A 444 4.22 -4.15 3.68
CA LEU A 444 3.78 -3.76 2.32
C LEU A 444 2.35 -4.21 2.03
N VAL A 445 1.99 -5.45 2.37
CA VAL A 445 0.62 -5.96 2.17
C VAL A 445 -0.37 -5.19 3.06
N TRP A 446 -0.02 -4.92 4.32
CA TRP A 446 -0.86 -4.15 5.25
C TRP A 446 -1.19 -2.76 4.73
N LEU A 447 -0.27 -2.10 4.01
CA LEU A 447 -0.51 -0.77 3.43
C LEU A 447 -1.67 -0.71 2.44
N SER A 448 -2.13 -1.84 1.91
CA SER A 448 -3.31 -1.90 1.03
C SER A 448 -4.65 -1.93 1.78
N ARG A 449 -4.63 -1.82 3.12
CA ARG A 449 -5.81 -1.65 3.99
C ARG A 449 -6.77 -0.59 3.47
N LEU A 450 -8.06 -0.84 3.68
CA LEU A 450 -9.17 0.03 3.27
C LEU A 450 -9.93 0.54 4.51
N THR A 451 -10.40 1.78 4.44
CA THR A 451 -11.25 2.43 5.46
C THR A 451 -12.54 2.90 4.81
N PHE A 452 -13.70 2.51 5.31
CA PHE A 452 -15.00 2.82 4.71
C PHE A 452 -15.86 3.71 5.62
N GLY A 453 -16.76 4.50 5.03
CA GLY A 453 -17.90 5.11 5.71
C GLY A 453 -17.56 6.33 6.58
N GLU A 454 -16.85 7.30 6.01
CA GLU A 454 -16.49 8.56 6.68
C GLU A 454 -17.68 9.52 6.90
#